data_AF-A0A357TCP7-F1
#
_entry.id   AF-A0A357TCP7-F1
#
_cell.length_a   1.000
_cell.length_b   1.000
_cell.length_c   1.000
_cell.angle_alpha   90.00
_cell.angle_beta   90.00
_cell.angle_gamma   90.00
#
_symmetry.space_group_name_H-M   'P 1'
#
loop_
_entity.id
_entity.type
_entity.pdbx_description
1 polymer ?
#
loop_
_entity_poly.entity_id
_entity_poly.type
_entity_poly.pdbx_seq_one_letter_code
_entity_poly.pdbx_strand_id
1 'polypeptide(L)'
;MFKDIIDFIESNPEASYNVIIGTDSHTRDEEETCFVTAIIIHQIGKGARYYYRKNSQRKVSSLRQKIFFEAALSLDCASKVARKLSENGHSELNVEIHLDIGANGRTKELIKEIVGMVVGSGFDAKIKPESCGATKVADKHTK
;
A
#
# COMPACT_ATOMS: atom_id res chain seq x y z
N MET A 1 -4.25 15.76 3.49
CA MET A 1 -3.59 14.43 3.52
C MET A 1 -2.14 14.54 3.93
N PHE A 2 -1.20 14.94 3.06
CA PHE A 2 0.23 14.85 3.41
C PHE A 2 0.64 15.68 4.64
N LYS A 3 0.14 16.92 4.77
CA LYS A 3 0.35 17.72 5.98
C LYS A 3 -0.10 16.98 7.25
N ASP A 4 -1.27 16.35 7.19
CA ASP A 4 -1.83 15.59 8.32
C ASP A 4 -1.01 14.33 8.66
N ILE A 5 -0.30 13.74 7.69
CA ILE A 5 0.67 12.66 7.92
C ILE A 5 1.87 13.18 8.71
N ILE A 6 2.42 14.33 8.30
CA ILE A 6 3.55 14.97 8.99
C ILE A 6 3.14 15.39 10.40
N ASP A 7 2.01 16.08 10.55
CA ASP A 7 1.49 16.49 11.86
C ASP A 7 1.29 15.28 12.81
N PHE A 8 0.91 14.11 12.27
CA PHE A 8 0.80 12.87 13.05
C PHE A 8 2.15 12.34 13.51
N ILE A 9 3.16 12.30 12.64
CA ILE A 9 4.52 11.85 12.96
C ILE A 9 5.16 12.80 13.98
N GLU A 10 5.08 14.10 13.73
CA GLU A 10 5.64 15.15 14.59
C GLU A 10 4.96 15.23 15.97
N SER A 11 3.73 14.72 16.10
CA SER A 11 3.04 14.65 17.39
C SER A 11 3.74 13.73 18.40
N ASN A 12 4.57 12.79 17.94
CA ASN A 12 5.43 11.96 18.78
C ASN A 12 6.66 11.48 18.00
N PRO A 13 7.73 12.29 17.90
CA PRO A 13 8.90 11.99 17.07
C PRO A 13 9.73 10.79 17.54
N GLU A 14 9.68 10.48 18.84
CA GLU A 14 10.43 9.36 19.45
C GLU A 14 9.76 7.99 19.19
N ALA A 15 8.56 7.97 18.61
CA ALA A 15 7.88 6.72 18.30
C ALA A 15 8.36 6.12 16.97
N SER A 16 8.23 4.81 16.85
CA SER A 16 8.44 4.11 15.58
C SER A 16 7.18 4.11 14.73
N TYR A 17 7.34 4.39 13.44
CA TYR A 17 6.24 4.40 12.47
C TYR A 17 6.55 3.51 11.28
N ASN A 18 5.53 2.81 10.78
CA ASN A 18 5.56 2.12 9.50
C ASN A 18 4.60 2.81 8.53
N VAL A 19 5.06 3.05 7.31
CA VAL A 19 4.23 3.58 6.22
C VAL A 19 3.89 2.43 5.29
N ILE A 20 2.61 2.13 5.16
CA ILE A 20 2.12 0.97 4.43
C ILE A 20 1.23 1.44 3.29
N ILE A 21 1.54 0.98 2.07
CA ILE A 21 0.84 1.40 0.86
C ILE A 21 0.40 0.16 0.10
N GLY A 22 -0.86 0.15 -0.34
CA GLY A 22 -1.39 -0.94 -1.14
C GLY A 22 -2.52 -0.46 -2.02
N THR A 23 -2.77 -1.18 -3.10
CA THR A 23 -3.90 -0.94 -3.99
C THR A 23 -4.69 -2.24 -4.14
N ASP A 24 -6.00 -2.16 -3.96
CA ASP A 24 -6.93 -3.26 -4.22
C ASP A 24 -7.84 -2.90 -5.41
N SER A 25 -8.31 -3.90 -6.14
CA SER A 25 -9.22 -3.71 -7.27
C SER A 25 -10.56 -4.42 -7.07
N HIS A 26 -11.64 -3.66 -7.30
CA HIS A 26 -13.00 -4.16 -7.27
C HIS A 26 -13.68 -3.91 -8.61
N THR A 27 -14.13 -4.99 -9.25
CA THR A 27 -15.03 -4.88 -10.41
C THR A 27 -16.40 -4.48 -9.88
N ARG A 28 -16.85 -3.24 -10.17
CA ARG A 28 -18.12 -2.71 -9.65
C ARG A 28 -19.31 -3.16 -10.50
N ASP A 29 -19.15 -3.06 -11.82
CA ASP A 29 -20.17 -3.42 -12.82
C ASP A 29 -19.52 -4.11 -14.03
N GLU A 30 -20.31 -4.49 -15.04
CA GLU A 30 -19.80 -5.18 -16.23
C GLU A 30 -18.82 -4.36 -17.08
N GLU A 31 -18.66 -3.06 -16.82
CA GLU A 31 -17.87 -2.13 -17.65
C GLU A 31 -16.69 -1.46 -16.94
N GLU A 32 -16.60 -1.53 -15.60
CA GLU A 32 -15.63 -0.75 -14.83
C GLU A 32 -14.90 -1.56 -13.74
N THR A 33 -13.59 -1.32 -13.63
CA THR A 33 -12.77 -1.77 -12.48
C THR A 33 -12.35 -0.54 -11.66
N CYS A 34 -12.72 -0.52 -10.39
CA CYS A 34 -12.33 0.51 -9.43
C CYS A 34 -11.09 0.05 -8.66
N PHE A 35 -10.03 0.85 -8.71
CA PHE A 35 -8.81 0.65 -7.94
C PHE A 35 -8.80 1.59 -6.74
N VAL A 36 -8.51 1.05 -5.56
CA VAL A 36 -8.46 1.79 -4.30
C VAL A 36 -7.04 1.73 -3.76
N THR A 37 -6.31 2.83 -3.82
CA THR A 37 -4.97 2.94 -3.22
C THR A 37 -5.10 3.49 -1.81
N ALA A 38 -4.56 2.78 -0.82
CA ALA A 38 -4.52 3.17 0.58
C ALA A 38 -3.09 3.51 1.03
N ILE A 39 -2.98 4.47 1.95
CA ILE A 39 -1.77 4.82 2.71
C ILE A 39 -2.13 4.69 4.18
N ILE A 40 -1.38 3.89 4.92
CA ILE A 40 -1.55 3.66 6.35
C ILE A 40 -0.27 4.10 7.05
N ILE A 41 -0.38 4.99 8.03
CA ILE A 41 0.72 5.41 8.90
C ILE A 41 0.46 4.77 10.26
N HIS A 42 1.20 3.72 10.59
CA HIS A 42 1.01 2.96 11.82
C HIS A 42 2.09 3.35 12.84
N GLN A 43 1.66 3.97 13.94
CA GLN A 43 2.49 4.20 15.11
C GLN A 43 2.50 2.96 15.99
N ILE A 44 3.67 2.33 16.11
CA ILE A 44 3.82 1.09 16.86
C ILE A 44 3.41 1.30 18.32
N GLY A 45 2.47 0.47 18.80
CA GLY A 45 1.98 0.49 20.18
C GLY A 45 0.86 1.49 20.49
N LYS A 46 0.39 2.29 19.51
CA LYS A 46 -0.70 3.26 19.73
C LYS A 46 -1.87 3.10 18.77
N GLY A 47 -1.61 3.04 17.47
CA GLY A 47 -2.66 2.98 16.44
C GLY A 47 -2.18 3.52 15.09
N ALA A 48 -3.12 3.68 14.15
CA ALA A 48 -2.78 4.10 12.78
C ALA A 48 -3.72 5.17 12.25
N ARG A 49 -3.22 5.95 11.27
CA ARG A 49 -4.05 6.78 10.39
C ARG A 49 -4.09 6.15 9.01
N TYR A 50 -5.24 6.22 8.34
CA TYR A 50 -5.40 5.70 6.99
C TYR A 50 -6.00 6.76 6.06
N TYR A 51 -5.54 6.74 4.82
CA TYR A 51 -6.04 7.58 3.73
C TYR A 51 -6.22 6.69 2.51
N TYR A 52 -7.19 7.01 1.68
CA TYR A 52 -7.38 6.28 0.44
C TYR A 52 -7.83 7.19 -0.69
N ARG A 53 -7.59 6.75 -1.92
CA ARG A 53 -8.14 7.35 -3.13
C ARG A 53 -8.71 6.26 -4.03
N LYS A 54 -9.74 6.61 -4.79
CA LYS A 54 -10.33 5.72 -5.79
C LYS A 54 -9.97 6.20 -7.20
N ASN A 55 -9.68 5.25 -8.08
CA ASN A 55 -9.44 5.48 -9.50
C ASN A 55 -10.20 4.42 -10.29
N SER A 56 -11.14 4.83 -11.12
CA SER A 56 -11.88 3.93 -11.98
C SER A 56 -11.25 3.85 -13.38
N GLN A 57 -11.23 2.64 -13.92
CA GLN A 57 -10.77 2.34 -15.27
C GLN A 57 -11.80 1.49 -16.01
N ARG A 58 -11.74 1.49 -17.35
CA ARG A 58 -12.46 0.50 -18.15
C ARG A 58 -12.13 -0.90 -17.62
N LYS A 59 -13.11 -1.80 -17.68
CA LYS A 59 -13.02 -3.16 -17.12
C LYS A 59 -11.72 -3.85 -17.50
N VAL A 60 -10.99 -4.24 -16.47
CA VAL A 60 -9.81 -5.09 -16.56
C VAL A 60 -10.25 -6.51 -16.21
N SER A 61 -10.40 -7.36 -17.23
CA SER A 61 -10.86 -8.75 -17.07
C SER A 61 -9.74 -9.72 -16.68
N SER A 62 -8.50 -9.42 -17.06
CA SER A 62 -7.35 -10.28 -16.76
C SER A 62 -6.90 -10.09 -15.32
N LEU A 63 -6.92 -11.17 -14.53
CA LEU A 63 -6.39 -11.20 -13.17
C LEU A 63 -4.92 -10.73 -13.14
N ARG A 64 -4.10 -11.20 -14.10
CA ARG A 64 -2.70 -10.78 -14.22
C ARG A 64 -2.61 -9.26 -14.40
N GLN A 65 -3.37 -8.69 -15.32
CA GLN A 65 -3.38 -7.24 -15.53
C GLN A 65 -3.83 -6.47 -14.29
N LYS A 66 -4.87 -6.93 -13.59
CA LYS A 66 -5.33 -6.28 -12.34
C LYS A 66 -4.21 -6.21 -11.30
N ILE A 67 -3.56 -7.33 -11.04
CA ILE A 67 -2.49 -7.41 -10.03
C ILE A 67 -1.28 -6.54 -10.43
N PHE A 68 -0.88 -6.56 -11.70
CA PHE A 68 0.20 -5.66 -12.16
C PHE A 68 -0.18 -4.19 -12.01
N PHE A 69 -1.44 -3.84 -12.29
CA PHE A 69 -1.92 -2.47 -12.16
C PHE A 69 -2.00 -2.03 -10.70
N GLU A 70 -2.47 -2.90 -9.80
CA GLU A 70 -2.42 -2.68 -8.35
C GLU A 70 -0.99 -2.41 -7.86
N ALA A 71 -0.03 -3.24 -8.29
CA ALA A 71 1.37 -3.06 -7.93
C ALA A 71 1.94 -1.76 -8.48
N ALA A 72 1.65 -1.42 -9.74
CA ALA A 72 2.11 -0.17 -10.37
C ALA A 72 1.54 1.08 -9.67
N LEU A 73 0.24 1.08 -9.33
CA LEU A 73 -0.39 2.18 -8.60
C LEU A 73 0.16 2.33 -7.18
N SER A 74 0.44 1.21 -6.51
CA SER A 74 1.04 1.22 -5.18
C SER A 74 2.46 1.77 -5.23
N LEU A 75 3.24 1.38 -6.24
CA LEU A 75 4.61 1.85 -6.44
C LEU A 75 4.65 3.36 -6.75
N ASP A 76 3.81 3.85 -7.67
CA ASP A 76 3.70 5.28 -7.96
C ASP A 76 3.35 6.09 -6.70
N CYS A 77 2.44 5.55 -5.87
CA CYS A 77 2.08 6.18 -4.61
C CYS A 77 3.25 6.17 -3.61
N ALA A 78 3.94 5.04 -3.46
CA ALA A 78 5.09 4.89 -2.57
C ALA A 78 6.22 5.86 -2.93
N SER A 79 6.58 5.95 -4.21
CA SER A 79 7.58 6.92 -4.70
C SER A 79 7.22 8.37 -4.37
N LYS A 80 5.94 8.74 -4.51
CA LYS A 80 5.47 10.09 -4.17
C LYS A 80 5.49 10.35 -2.67
N VAL A 81 5.12 9.38 -1.85
CA VAL A 81 5.11 9.50 -0.38
C VAL A 81 6.55 9.55 0.14
N ALA A 82 7.41 8.61 -0.26
CA ALA A 82 8.81 8.55 0.16
C ALA A 82 9.57 9.83 -0.19
N ARG A 83 9.39 10.35 -1.41
CA ARG A 83 9.99 11.65 -1.80
C ARG A 83 9.56 12.76 -0.86
N LYS A 84 8.26 12.88 -0.58
CA LYS A 84 7.78 13.94 0.30
C LYS A 84 8.22 13.76 1.75
N LEU A 85 8.30 12.53 2.27
CA LEU A 85 8.86 12.27 3.59
C LEU A 85 10.31 12.73 3.66
N SER A 86 11.11 12.38 2.66
CA SER A 86 12.51 12.84 2.55
C SER A 86 12.63 14.36 2.45
N GLU A 87 11.78 15.04 1.68
CA GLU A 87 11.74 16.51 1.57
C GLU A 87 11.40 17.19 2.91
N ASN A 88 10.80 16.45 3.86
CA ASN A 88 10.41 16.95 5.19
C ASN A 88 11.26 16.33 6.31
N GLY A 89 12.42 15.74 6.01
CA GLY A 89 13.37 15.24 7.02
C GLY A 89 13.04 13.88 7.64
N HIS A 90 12.15 13.10 7.01
CA HIS A 90 11.73 11.77 7.48
C HIS A 90 12.12 10.65 6.49
N SER A 91 13.33 10.72 5.92
CA SER A 91 13.81 9.73 4.96
C SER A 91 14.11 8.36 5.57
N GLU A 92 14.20 8.28 6.90
CA GLU A 92 14.42 7.08 7.70
C GLU A 92 13.17 6.21 7.85
N LEU A 93 11.98 6.74 7.55
CA LEU A 93 10.73 5.99 7.67
C LEU A 93 10.63 4.91 6.59
N ASN A 94 10.38 3.67 7.04
CA ASN A 94 10.21 2.57 6.11
C ASN A 94 8.85 2.67 5.39
N VAL A 95 8.90 2.58 4.05
CA VAL A 95 7.72 2.54 3.18
C VAL A 95 7.58 1.13 2.61
N GLU A 96 6.57 0.43 3.09
CA GLU A 96 6.25 -0.94 2.70
C GLU A 96 5.11 -0.95 1.68
N ILE A 97 5.27 -1.74 0.62
CA ILE A 97 4.23 -2.00 -0.37
C ILE A 97 3.56 -3.33 -0.06
N HIS A 98 2.30 -3.27 0.32
CA HIS A 98 1.46 -4.42 0.60
C HIS A 98 0.71 -4.82 -0.67
N LEU A 99 0.93 -6.06 -1.09
CA LEU A 99 0.31 -6.65 -2.27
C LEU A 99 -0.66 -7.74 -1.83
N ASP A 100 -1.90 -7.70 -2.33
CA ASP A 100 -2.89 -8.76 -2.12
C ASP A 100 -2.63 -9.92 -3.09
N ILE A 101 -1.56 -10.66 -2.82
CA ILE A 101 -1.17 -11.83 -3.60
C ILE A 101 -0.87 -12.97 -2.64
N GLY A 102 -1.55 -14.09 -2.82
CA GLY A 102 -1.32 -15.32 -2.06
C GLY A 102 -0.38 -16.29 -2.77
N ALA A 103 0.35 -17.08 -1.98
CA ALA A 103 1.28 -18.10 -2.46
C ALA A 103 0.61 -19.33 -3.14
N ASN A 104 -0.73 -19.43 -3.05
CA ASN A 104 -1.51 -20.55 -3.56
C ASN A 104 -2.32 -20.13 -4.79
N GLY A 105 -2.14 -20.83 -5.92
CA GLY A 105 -2.95 -20.66 -7.13
C GLY A 105 -2.24 -19.95 -8.29
N ARG A 106 -3.04 -19.42 -9.24
CA ARG A 106 -2.62 -18.82 -10.52
C ARG A 106 -1.73 -17.57 -10.39
N THR A 107 -1.61 -17.04 -9.18
CA THR A 107 -0.85 -15.83 -8.87
C THR A 107 0.59 -16.11 -8.48
N LYS A 108 0.94 -17.37 -8.15
CA LYS A 108 2.29 -17.75 -7.69
C LYS A 108 3.39 -17.40 -8.68
N GLU A 109 3.12 -17.56 -9.97
CA GLU A 109 4.06 -17.21 -11.04
C GLU A 109 4.30 -15.70 -11.12
N LEU A 110 3.28 -14.89 -10.79
CA LEU A 110 3.37 -13.43 -10.79
C LEU A 110 4.13 -12.88 -9.59
N ILE A 111 4.17 -13.62 -8.47
CA ILE A 111 4.81 -13.15 -7.23
C ILE A 111 6.25 -12.72 -7.49
N LYS A 112 7.04 -13.55 -8.18
CA LYS A 112 8.45 -13.23 -8.44
C LYS A 112 8.62 -11.95 -9.26
N GLU A 113 7.80 -11.79 -10.31
CA GLU A 113 7.86 -10.61 -11.18
C GLU A 113 7.49 -9.34 -10.41
N ILE A 114 6.41 -9.38 -9.62
CA ILE A 114 5.88 -8.22 -8.92
C ILE A 114 6.75 -7.85 -7.71
N VAL A 115 7.18 -8.84 -6.92
CA VAL A 115 8.13 -8.61 -5.82
C VAL A 115 9.43 -8.06 -6.37
N GLY A 116 9.93 -8.60 -7.49
CA GLY A 116 11.11 -8.08 -8.17
C GLY A 116 10.95 -6.62 -8.62
N MET A 117 9.78 -6.25 -9.14
CA MET A 117 9.47 -4.87 -9.51
C MET A 117 9.48 -3.91 -8.30
N VAL A 118 8.87 -4.33 -7.19
CA VAL A 118 8.81 -3.52 -5.96
C VAL A 118 10.19 -3.35 -5.34
N VAL A 119 10.91 -4.45 -5.10
CA VAL A 119 12.25 -4.44 -4.50
C VAL A 119 13.25 -3.75 -5.41
N GLY A 120 13.17 -3.96 -6.73
CA GLY A 120 14.00 -3.27 -7.71
C GLY A 120 13.78 -1.76 -7.77
N SER A 121 12.66 -1.28 -7.22
CA SER A 121 12.36 0.15 -7.07
C SER A 121 12.75 0.72 -5.71
N GLY A 122 13.36 -0.08 -4.84
CA GLY A 122 13.86 0.36 -3.53
C GLY A 122 12.84 0.31 -2.39
N PHE A 123 11.73 -0.44 -2.56
CA PHE A 123 10.70 -0.60 -1.53
C PHE A 123 10.61 -2.03 -1.02
N ASP A 124 10.19 -2.18 0.23
CA ASP A 124 9.91 -3.49 0.82
C ASP A 124 8.57 -4.03 0.31
N ALA A 125 8.57 -5.23 -0.26
CA ALA A 125 7.36 -5.92 -0.69
C ALA A 125 6.83 -6.84 0.42
N LYS A 126 5.56 -6.67 0.82
CA LYS A 126 4.84 -7.59 1.70
C LYS A 126 3.70 -8.26 0.94
N ILE A 127 3.68 -9.60 0.96
CA ILE A 127 2.64 -10.43 0.35
C ILE A 127 1.86 -11.20 1.42
N LYS A 128 0.70 -11.80 1.08
CA LYS A 128 -0.05 -12.60 2.05
C LYS A 128 0.77 -13.83 2.47
N PRO A 129 0.81 -14.19 3.77
CA PRO A 129 -0.02 -13.67 4.86
C PRO A 129 0.54 -12.43 5.57
N GLU A 130 1.78 -12.02 5.32
CA GLU A 130 2.44 -10.92 6.04
C GLU A 130 1.73 -9.57 5.78
N SER A 131 1.25 -9.34 4.56
CA SER A 131 0.50 -8.12 4.23
C SER A 131 -0.82 -7.97 5.01
N CYS A 132 -1.41 -9.08 5.46
CA CYS A 132 -2.65 -9.07 6.25
C CYS A 132 -2.45 -8.60 7.69
N GLY A 133 -1.24 -8.71 8.25
CA GLY A 133 -0.96 -8.41 9.66
C GLY A 133 -1.22 -6.94 9.99
N ALA A 134 -0.80 -6.04 9.12
CA ALA A 134 -1.07 -4.61 9.28
C ALA A 134 -2.52 -4.23 8.97
N THR A 135 -3.14 -4.85 7.95
CA THR A 135 -4.54 -4.59 7.58
C THR A 135 -5.52 -5.03 8.67
N LYS A 136 -5.30 -6.19 9.30
CA LYS A 136 -6.15 -6.69 10.39
C LYS A 136 -6.10 -5.81 11.65
N VAL A 137 -4.99 -5.13 11.90
CA VAL A 137 -4.87 -4.18 13.01
C VAL A 137 -5.68 -2.91 12.70
N ALA A 138 -5.68 -2.42 11.45
CA ALA A 138 -6.52 -1.31 11.04
C ALA A 138 -8.02 -1.64 11.12
N ASP A 139 -8.43 -2.82 10.66
CA ASP A 139 -9.84 -3.27 10.68
C ASP A 139 -10.40 -3.46 12.10
N LYS A 140 -9.55 -3.81 13.08
CA LYS A 140 -10.00 -4.03 14.47
C LYS A 140 -10.38 -2.73 15.18
N HIS A 141 -10.03 -1.58 14.62
CA HIS A 141 -10.36 -0.25 15.14
C HIS A 141 -11.44 0.49 14.34
N THR A 142 -12.10 -0.17 13.38
CA THR A 142 -13.20 0.43 12.58
C THR A 142 -14.61 0.07 13.10
N LYS A 143 -14.79 -0.08 14.42
CA LYS A 143 -16.13 -0.14 15.03
C LYS A 143 -16.37 1.03 15.97
#